data_AF-A0AAE4BXZ5-F1
#
_entry.id   AF-A0AAE4BXZ5-F1
#
_cell.length_a   1.000
_cell.length_b   1.000
_cell.length_c   1.000
_cell.angle_alpha   90.00
_cell.angle_beta   90.00
_cell.angle_gamma   90.00
#
_symmetry.space_group_name_H-M   'P 1'
#
loop_
_entity.id
_entity.type
_entity.pdbx_description
1 polymer ?
#
loop_
_entity_poly.entity_id
_entity_poly.type
_entity_poly.pdbx_seq_one_letter_code
_entity_poly.pdbx_strand_id
1 'polypeptide(L)'
;MTVSLAASLIELAFGSELGASGDAGRNRCTLDGVTWQSLPDGAVELRVRRFEAMALRLASDPFVLEIGRIDAHELVARLRVEAGVPRLVSVQADRAEFSGLKLHGPLVLPPRIRKIREASQGATDAAAATPGDAAGHTAADAWHLAPLGEAEGTIRGQITDAHLLFDADVTVPFRGGQIDFNDATVEHVGPDSRMGVSRMGVYVDAPNGRSYLYQFASAPLAGVVFEHRGALLGPWVSERGKLQLQAFAESMLRQGHRGPGHGLTQQARLLLSRTSLSGELRLGEGLVAVPGLQMHLEGRHAIGLHSHSVGRGLKVEMASLAARDAAAAWQGAQMGFDRATAKLEIEILVEGPAMRFVLDVENGTVAGLRMDLQPGRPDGSEGG
;
A
#
# COMPACT_ATOMS: atom_id res chain seq x y z
N MET A 1 -30.35 25.16 10.37
CA MET A 1 -29.36 24.19 10.89
C MET A 1 -28.06 24.94 11.09
N THR A 2 -27.64 25.16 12.35
CA THR A 2 -26.38 25.85 12.65
C THR A 2 -25.24 24.86 12.44
N VAL A 3 -24.61 24.90 11.26
CA VAL A 3 -23.32 24.25 11.05
C VAL A 3 -22.36 24.91 12.05
N SER A 4 -21.81 24.12 12.97
CA SER A 4 -20.85 24.62 13.95
C SER A 4 -19.70 25.28 13.19
N LEU A 5 -19.24 26.45 13.64
CA LEU A 5 -18.09 27.15 13.04
C LEU A 5 -16.87 26.24 12.92
N ALA A 6 -16.74 25.26 13.82
CA ALA A 6 -15.72 24.22 13.76
C ALA A 6 -15.91 23.22 12.60
N ALA A 7 -17.14 22.87 12.24
CA ALA A 7 -17.43 22.05 11.06
C ALA A 7 -17.14 22.81 9.76
N SER A 8 -17.51 24.09 9.68
CA SER A 8 -17.16 24.93 8.52
C SER A 8 -15.64 25.12 8.37
N LEU A 9 -14.87 25.17 9.47
CA LEU A 9 -13.41 25.21 9.42
C LEU A 9 -12.80 23.89 8.92
N ILE A 10 -13.39 22.74 9.24
CA ILE A 10 -12.95 21.43 8.74
C ILE A 10 -13.29 21.27 7.25
N GLU A 11 -14.49 21.69 6.81
CA GLU A 11 -14.85 21.75 5.38
C GLU A 11 -13.91 22.68 4.60
N LEU A 12 -13.62 23.86 5.14
CA LEU A 12 -12.68 24.81 4.53
C LEU A 12 -11.25 24.28 4.48
N ALA A 13 -10.83 23.54 5.50
CA ALA A 13 -9.48 23.02 5.65
C ALA A 13 -9.20 21.82 4.74
N PHE A 14 -10.20 21.00 4.44
CA PHE A 14 -9.98 19.74 3.74
C PHE A 14 -10.68 19.62 2.39
N GLY A 15 -11.45 20.65 1.96
CA GLY A 15 -12.16 20.63 0.68
C GLY A 15 -13.07 19.41 0.52
N SER A 16 -13.53 18.85 1.65
CA SER A 16 -14.24 17.58 1.75
C SER A 16 -15.61 17.81 2.38
N GLU A 17 -16.61 17.05 1.96
CA GLU A 17 -17.94 17.12 2.57
C GLU A 17 -17.91 16.44 3.96
N LEU A 18 -18.31 17.17 5.00
CA LEU A 18 -18.57 16.57 6.31
C LEU A 18 -19.88 15.80 6.25
N GLY A 19 -19.78 14.48 6.11
CA GLY A 19 -20.93 13.60 6.21
C GLY A 19 -21.40 13.46 7.65
N ALA A 20 -22.69 13.15 7.82
CA ALA A 20 -23.15 12.61 9.10
C ALA A 20 -22.48 11.24 9.32
N SER A 21 -21.80 11.07 10.45
CA SER A 21 -21.46 9.74 10.99
C SER A 21 -22.79 9.00 11.23
N GLY A 22 -23.02 7.88 10.55
CA GLY A 22 -24.24 7.09 10.71
C GLY A 22 -24.35 6.52 12.13
N ASP A 23 -25.54 6.65 12.74
CA ASP A 23 -26.04 6.08 14.00
C ASP A 23 -25.18 6.12 15.29
N ALA A 24 -23.94 6.60 15.27
CA ALA A 24 -23.09 6.71 16.45
C ALA A 24 -22.43 8.10 16.54
N GLY A 25 -23.15 9.03 17.19
CA GLY A 25 -22.60 10.29 17.69
C GLY A 25 -22.70 11.47 16.72
N ARG A 26 -23.25 12.59 17.20
CA ARG A 26 -23.12 13.89 16.52
C ARG A 26 -21.66 14.29 16.52
N ASN A 27 -21.13 14.78 15.39
CA ASN A 27 -19.80 15.36 15.29
C ASN A 27 -19.59 16.35 16.45
N ARG A 28 -18.59 16.10 17.30
CA ARG A 28 -18.24 16.99 18.41
C ARG A 28 -16.88 17.58 18.11
N CYS A 29 -16.76 18.90 18.26
CA CYS A 29 -15.50 19.60 18.10
C CYS A 29 -15.33 20.63 19.21
N THR A 30 -14.14 20.70 19.78
CA THR A 30 -13.74 21.67 20.80
C THR A 30 -12.42 22.32 20.42
N LEU A 31 -12.37 23.64 20.59
CA LEU A 31 -11.21 24.48 20.33
C LEU A 31 -10.84 25.20 21.63
N ASP A 32 -9.57 25.14 22.03
CA ASP A 32 -9.04 25.87 23.17
C ASP A 32 -7.86 26.76 22.76
N GLY A 33 -7.75 27.93 23.38
CA GLY A 33 -6.67 28.88 23.14
C GLY A 33 -6.58 29.39 21.71
N VAL A 34 -7.72 29.78 21.11
CA VAL A 34 -7.76 30.28 19.73
C VAL A 34 -7.20 31.70 19.65
N THR A 35 -6.22 31.92 18.78
CA THR A 35 -5.72 33.24 18.42
C THR A 35 -5.76 33.42 16.90
N TRP A 36 -5.97 34.67 16.48
CA TRP A 36 -6.07 35.06 15.08
C TRP A 36 -5.15 36.23 14.82
N GLN A 37 -4.34 36.16 13.77
CA GLN A 37 -3.49 37.26 13.35
C GLN A 37 -3.48 37.41 11.83
N SER A 38 -3.50 38.66 11.36
CA SER A 38 -3.26 38.98 9.95
C SER A 38 -1.75 39.06 9.72
N LEU A 39 -1.28 38.40 8.67
CA LEU A 39 0.12 38.42 8.25
C LEU A 39 0.36 39.53 7.21
N PRO A 40 1.63 40.00 7.05
CA PRO A 40 1.98 41.07 6.11
C PRO A 40 1.73 40.73 4.63
N ASP A 41 1.64 39.45 4.29
CA ASP A 41 1.37 38.93 2.95
C ASP A 41 -0.13 38.82 2.62
N GLY A 42 -1.00 39.35 3.49
CA GLY A 42 -2.45 39.27 3.35
C GLY A 42 -3.03 37.90 3.72
N ALA A 43 -2.21 36.95 4.19
CA ALA A 43 -2.70 35.72 4.78
C ALA A 43 -3.21 35.96 6.20
N VAL A 44 -4.07 35.06 6.66
CA VAL A 44 -4.55 34.97 8.03
C VAL A 44 -3.93 33.73 8.65
N GLU A 45 -3.38 33.87 9.84
CA GLU A 45 -2.96 32.74 10.66
C GLU A 45 -3.95 32.56 11.82
N LEU A 46 -4.52 31.37 11.91
CA LEU A 46 -5.35 30.89 12.99
C LEU A 46 -4.52 29.89 13.80
N ARG A 47 -4.26 30.18 15.07
CA ARG A 47 -3.59 29.26 15.99
C ARG A 47 -4.56 28.77 17.04
N VAL A 48 -4.50 27.48 17.35
CA VAL A 48 -5.34 26.81 18.32
C VAL A 48 -4.43 25.97 19.21
N ARG A 49 -4.40 26.29 20.51
CA ARG A 49 -3.57 25.56 21.48
C ARG A 49 -3.94 24.08 21.54
N ARG A 50 -5.24 23.78 21.53
CA ARG A 50 -5.75 22.40 21.50
C ARG A 50 -7.02 22.29 20.66
N PHE A 51 -7.02 21.35 19.73
CA PHE A 51 -8.15 20.99 18.89
C PHE A 51 -8.51 19.54 19.17
N GLU A 52 -9.74 19.29 19.60
CA GLU A 52 -10.25 17.94 19.77
C GLU A 52 -11.52 17.77 18.94
N ALA A 53 -11.58 16.69 18.17
CA ALA A 53 -12.75 16.33 17.39
C ALA A 53 -13.05 14.83 17.47
N MET A 54 -14.32 14.48 17.41
CA MET A 54 -14.81 13.12 17.53
C MET A 54 -15.88 12.81 16.49
N ALA A 55 -15.94 11.54 16.10
CA ALA A 55 -16.90 10.99 15.13
C ALA A 55 -16.91 11.78 13.81
N LEU A 56 -15.71 12.09 13.27
CA LEU A 56 -15.61 12.77 11.99
C LEU A 56 -15.75 11.77 10.85
N ARG A 57 -16.50 12.15 9.82
CA ARG A 57 -16.59 11.41 8.56
C ARG A 57 -16.40 12.40 7.42
N LEU A 58 -15.29 12.25 6.71
CA LEU A 58 -14.89 13.08 5.59
C LEU A 58 -15.03 12.23 4.33
N ALA A 59 -15.90 12.66 3.41
CA ALA A 59 -16.05 12.00 2.12
C ALA A 59 -15.42 12.87 1.03
N SER A 60 -14.56 12.24 0.23
CA SER A 60 -13.98 12.82 -0.98
C SER A 60 -14.06 11.73 -2.05
N ASP A 61 -15.16 11.72 -2.82
CA ASP A 61 -15.51 10.64 -3.76
C ASP A 61 -14.29 10.25 -4.61
N PRO A 62 -13.83 8.97 -4.59
CA PRO A 62 -14.46 7.76 -4.05
C PRO A 62 -13.96 7.27 -2.68
N PHE A 63 -13.26 8.12 -1.94
CA PHE A 63 -12.66 7.80 -0.64
C PHE A 63 -13.51 8.31 0.52
N VAL A 64 -13.50 7.54 1.61
CA VAL A 64 -14.10 7.93 2.88
C VAL A 64 -13.05 7.77 3.97
N LEU A 65 -12.87 8.84 4.74
CA LEU A 65 -12.04 8.88 5.93
C LEU A 65 -12.95 9.07 7.15
N GLU A 66 -12.93 8.08 8.03
CA GLU A 66 -13.61 8.11 9.33
C GLU A 66 -12.55 8.30 10.42
N ILE A 67 -12.87 9.13 11.41
CA ILE A 67 -11.98 9.40 12.55
C ILE A 67 -12.81 9.34 13.81
N GLY A 68 -12.57 8.32 14.64
CA GLY A 68 -13.22 8.17 15.94
C GLY A 68 -12.92 9.34 16.88
N ARG A 69 -11.64 9.65 17.07
CA ARG A 69 -11.15 10.83 17.81
C ARG A 69 -9.84 11.33 17.23
N ILE A 70 -9.66 12.65 17.24
CA ILE A 70 -8.40 13.34 17.02
C ILE A 70 -8.20 14.40 18.10
N ASP A 71 -6.99 14.49 18.63
CA ASP A 71 -6.56 15.48 19.63
C ASP A 71 -5.24 16.10 19.15
N ALA A 72 -5.30 17.31 18.62
CA ALA A 72 -4.15 18.03 18.06
C ALA A 72 -3.75 19.19 18.98
N HIS A 73 -2.44 19.36 19.15
CA HIS A 73 -1.82 20.38 19.98
C HIS A 73 -1.05 21.38 19.12
N GLU A 74 -1.16 22.66 19.48
CA GLU A 74 -0.52 23.78 18.76
C GLU A 74 -0.82 23.73 17.26
N LEU A 75 -2.11 23.63 16.92
CA LEU A 75 -2.59 23.62 15.55
C LEU A 75 -2.46 25.04 14.97
N VAL A 76 -1.80 25.16 13.83
CA VAL A 76 -1.66 26.40 13.08
C VAL A 76 -2.26 26.20 11.69
N ALA A 77 -3.30 26.95 11.37
CA ALA A 77 -3.92 26.99 10.05
C ALA A 77 -3.64 28.34 9.38
N ARG A 78 -3.15 28.30 8.14
CA ARG A 78 -2.98 29.49 7.30
C ARG A 78 -4.08 29.56 6.26
N LEU A 79 -4.73 30.70 6.19
CA LEU A 79 -5.85 30.99 5.30
C LEU A 79 -5.47 32.16 4.40
N ARG A 80 -5.91 32.13 3.14
CA ARG A 80 -5.81 33.27 2.22
C ARG A 80 -7.18 33.58 1.66
N VAL A 81 -7.50 34.86 1.52
CA VAL A 81 -8.76 35.27 0.89
C VAL A 81 -8.55 35.37 -0.62
N GLU A 82 -9.21 34.50 -1.36
CA GLU A 82 -9.19 34.48 -2.83
C GLU A 82 -10.60 34.73 -3.35
N ALA A 83 -10.77 35.76 -4.19
CA ALA A 83 -12.09 36.20 -4.67
C ALA A 83 -13.14 36.42 -3.56
N GLY A 84 -12.71 36.88 -2.38
CA GLY A 84 -13.58 37.10 -1.22
C GLY A 84 -13.90 35.84 -0.40
N VAL A 85 -13.37 34.68 -0.78
CA VAL A 85 -13.57 33.40 -0.09
C VAL A 85 -12.28 33.01 0.64
N PRO A 86 -12.31 32.76 1.97
CA PRO A 86 -11.16 32.20 2.66
C PRO A 86 -10.87 30.79 2.13
N ARG A 87 -9.60 30.52 1.81
CA ARG A 87 -9.08 29.24 1.36
C ARG A 87 -7.98 28.81 2.32
N LEU A 88 -8.01 27.57 2.76
CA LEU A 88 -6.89 27.02 3.51
C LEU A 88 -5.68 26.84 2.58
N VAL A 89 -4.54 27.33 3.03
CA VAL A 89 -3.24 27.22 2.36
C VAL A 89 -2.40 26.16 3.03
N SER A 90 -2.37 26.13 4.36
CA SER A 90 -1.64 25.09 5.09
C SER A 90 -2.18 24.85 6.49
N VAL A 91 -1.93 23.65 7.01
CA VAL A 91 -2.20 23.23 8.38
C VAL A 91 -0.96 22.56 8.95
N GLN A 92 -0.59 22.92 10.16
CA GLN A 92 0.49 22.33 10.92
C GLN A 92 0.03 22.02 12.33
N ALA A 93 0.56 20.97 12.94
CA ALA A 93 0.38 20.67 14.35
C ALA A 93 1.65 20.07 14.93
N ASP A 94 2.05 20.53 16.12
CA ASP A 94 3.23 20.01 16.81
C ASP A 94 3.05 18.54 17.17
N ARG A 95 1.84 18.18 17.61
CA ARG A 95 1.46 16.81 17.96
C ARG A 95 0.00 16.56 17.68
N ALA A 96 -0.32 15.36 17.22
CA ALA A 96 -1.67 14.85 17.11
C ALA A 96 -1.76 13.41 17.65
N GLU A 97 -2.82 13.12 18.38
CA GLU A 97 -3.22 11.77 18.76
C GLU A 97 -4.50 11.43 18.03
N PHE A 98 -4.61 10.20 17.53
CA PHE A 98 -5.81 9.73 16.85
C PHE A 98 -6.18 8.33 17.30
N SER A 99 -7.47 8.02 17.23
CA SER A 99 -7.99 6.68 17.46
C SER A 99 -9.18 6.39 16.57
N GLY A 100 -9.27 5.15 16.09
CA GLY A 100 -10.32 4.70 15.18
C GLY A 100 -10.29 5.47 13.86
N LEU A 101 -9.11 5.66 13.27
CA LEU A 101 -8.99 6.24 11.94
C LEU A 101 -9.18 5.14 10.91
N LYS A 102 -10.10 5.32 9.98
CA LYS A 102 -10.38 4.36 8.93
C LYS A 102 -10.48 5.06 7.58
N LEU A 103 -9.55 4.76 6.68
CA LEU A 103 -9.58 5.21 5.30
C LEU A 103 -9.97 4.05 4.40
N HIS A 104 -11.01 4.22 3.58
CA HIS A 104 -11.38 3.19 2.63
C HIS A 104 -11.86 3.78 1.31
N GLY A 105 -11.72 3.00 0.25
CA GLY A 105 -12.12 3.39 -1.09
C GLY A 105 -11.77 2.32 -2.12
N PRO A 106 -12.08 2.55 -3.40
CA PRO A 106 -11.68 1.66 -4.47
C PRO A 106 -10.16 1.66 -4.60
N LEU A 107 -9.59 0.48 -4.79
CA LEU A 107 -8.20 0.34 -5.19
C LEU A 107 -8.14 0.47 -6.72
N VAL A 108 -7.91 1.71 -7.18
CA VAL A 108 -7.80 2.01 -8.62
C VAL A 108 -6.43 1.57 -9.11
N LEU A 109 -6.39 0.43 -9.79
CA LEU A 109 -5.20 -0.02 -10.48
C LEU A 109 -4.84 0.97 -11.61
N PRO A 110 -3.55 1.30 -11.79
CA PRO A 110 -3.09 2.03 -12.97
C PRO A 110 -3.67 1.42 -14.26
N PRO A 111 -4.05 2.22 -15.27
CA PRO A 111 -4.75 1.74 -16.48
C PRO A 111 -4.07 0.54 -17.16
N ARG A 112 -2.74 0.45 -17.06
CA ARG A 112 -1.95 -0.66 -17.60
C ARG A 112 -2.15 -1.97 -16.81
N ILE A 113 -2.16 -1.91 -15.48
CA ILE A 113 -2.41 -3.08 -14.62
C ILE A 113 -3.88 -3.51 -14.75
N ARG A 114 -4.78 -2.54 -14.90
CA ARG A 114 -6.20 -2.80 -15.21
C ARG A 114 -6.36 -3.58 -16.53
N LYS A 115 -5.68 -3.21 -17.61
CA LYS A 115 -5.68 -3.97 -18.88
C LYS A 115 -5.11 -5.39 -18.75
N ILE A 116 -4.06 -5.58 -17.95
CA ILE A 116 -3.51 -6.93 -17.66
C ILE A 116 -4.51 -7.78 -16.88
N ARG A 117 -5.22 -7.17 -15.91
CA ARG A 117 -6.30 -7.82 -15.16
C ARG A 117 -7.49 -8.16 -16.07
N GLU A 118 -7.94 -7.24 -16.92
CA GLU A 118 -9.04 -7.49 -17.85
C GLU A 118 -8.68 -8.60 -18.85
N ALA A 119 -7.45 -8.60 -19.39
CA ALA A 119 -6.92 -9.69 -20.21
C ALA A 119 -6.76 -11.02 -19.45
N SER A 120 -6.69 -10.98 -18.11
CA SER A 120 -6.70 -12.17 -17.26
C SER A 120 -8.09 -12.73 -16.96
N GLN A 121 -9.14 -11.92 -17.19
CA GLN A 121 -10.52 -12.21 -16.84
C GLN A 121 -11.42 -12.52 -18.07
N GLY A 122 -10.95 -12.30 -19.30
CA GLY A 122 -11.63 -12.69 -20.54
C GLY A 122 -10.74 -12.54 -21.79
N ALA A 123 -10.93 -13.42 -22.79
CA ALA A 123 -10.17 -13.46 -24.04
C ALA A 123 -10.60 -12.38 -25.06
N THR A 124 -9.70 -12.13 -26.03
CA THR A 124 -9.80 -11.36 -27.30
C THR A 124 -10.01 -9.84 -27.19
N ASP A 125 -8.95 -9.05 -27.42
CA ASP A 125 -8.58 -8.59 -28.77
C ASP A 125 -7.22 -7.87 -28.78
N ALA A 126 -6.41 -8.19 -29.78
CA ALA A 126 -5.12 -7.57 -30.03
C ALA A 126 -5.33 -6.27 -30.82
N ALA A 127 -5.06 -5.13 -30.18
CA ALA A 127 -4.80 -3.87 -30.88
C ALA A 127 -3.57 -3.22 -30.28
N ALA A 128 -2.52 -3.16 -31.09
CA ALA A 128 -1.23 -2.55 -30.80
C ALA A 128 -1.40 -1.07 -30.42
N ALA A 129 -0.73 -0.65 -29.34
CA ALA A 129 -0.58 0.76 -28.99
C ALA A 129 0.90 1.15 -29.11
N THR A 130 1.16 2.05 -30.05
CA THR A 130 2.43 2.71 -30.35
C THR A 130 2.90 3.56 -29.14
N PRO A 131 4.21 3.66 -28.86
CA PRO A 131 4.70 4.50 -27.76
C PRO A 131 4.66 5.98 -28.14
N GLY A 132 3.96 6.78 -27.34
CA GLY A 132 3.97 8.24 -27.39
C GLY A 132 4.82 8.83 -26.26
N ASP A 133 5.51 9.92 -26.59
CA ASP A 133 6.73 10.45 -25.99
C ASP A 133 6.69 10.96 -24.53
N ALA A 134 7.88 10.81 -23.94
CA ALA A 134 8.59 11.65 -22.98
C ALA A 134 7.90 12.88 -22.36
N ALA A 135 7.52 12.74 -21.08
CA ALA A 135 7.80 13.71 -20.02
C ALA A 135 7.69 13.01 -18.65
N GLY A 136 8.77 13.00 -17.86
CA GLY A 136 8.76 12.52 -16.46
C GLY A 136 9.73 11.39 -16.14
N HIS A 137 11.01 11.55 -16.48
CA HIS A 137 12.10 10.62 -16.15
C HIS A 137 12.51 10.63 -14.65
N THR A 138 11.60 10.89 -13.71
CA THR A 138 11.91 10.97 -12.26
C THR A 138 11.07 10.06 -11.36
N ALA A 139 9.93 9.54 -11.82
CA ALA A 139 9.07 8.68 -10.97
C ALA A 139 9.50 7.21 -10.93
N ALA A 140 10.26 6.74 -11.92
CA ALA A 140 10.66 5.33 -12.03
C ALA A 140 11.76 4.91 -11.02
N ASP A 141 12.45 5.88 -10.41
CA ASP A 141 13.49 5.65 -9.39
C ASP A 141 12.98 5.73 -7.96
N ALA A 142 11.68 5.98 -7.75
CA ALA A 142 11.11 6.21 -6.42
C ALA A 142 10.88 4.95 -5.58
N TRP A 143 11.03 3.74 -6.13
CA TRP A 143 10.77 2.49 -5.38
C TRP A 143 11.97 2.10 -4.53
N HIS A 144 11.81 2.23 -3.21
CA HIS A 144 12.73 1.75 -2.19
C HIS A 144 11.95 1.01 -1.10
N LEU A 145 12.34 -0.22 -0.80
CA LEU A 145 11.67 -1.09 0.17
C LEU A 145 12.71 -1.69 1.14
N ALA A 146 13.56 -0.83 1.71
CA ALA A 146 14.67 -1.23 2.58
C ALA A 146 14.28 -2.21 3.72
N PRO A 147 13.11 -2.06 4.39
CA PRO A 147 12.68 -3.01 5.42
C PRO A 147 12.59 -4.47 4.98
N LEU A 148 12.41 -4.74 3.68
CA LEU A 148 12.37 -6.11 3.14
C LEU A 148 13.76 -6.76 3.09
N GLY A 149 14.84 -5.97 3.08
CA GLY A 149 16.22 -6.45 2.97
C GLY A 149 16.68 -7.23 4.21
N GLU A 150 15.96 -7.11 5.32
CA GLU A 150 16.25 -7.81 6.57
C GLU A 150 15.02 -8.55 7.11
N ALA A 151 14.07 -8.90 6.24
CA ALA A 151 12.86 -9.59 6.64
C ALA A 151 13.16 -10.99 7.18
N GLU A 152 12.58 -11.32 8.32
CA GLU A 152 12.68 -12.61 9.00
C GLU A 152 11.29 -13.18 9.24
N GLY A 153 11.09 -14.49 9.11
CA GLY A 153 9.83 -15.11 9.48
C GLY A 153 9.40 -16.23 8.56
N THR A 154 8.10 -16.48 8.46
CA THR A 154 7.57 -17.59 7.66
C THR A 154 6.18 -17.27 7.15
N ILE A 155 5.95 -17.54 5.88
CA ILE A 155 4.62 -17.55 5.27
C ILE A 155 4.23 -19.00 4.98
N ARG A 156 2.98 -19.32 5.29
CA ARG A 156 2.34 -20.59 5.01
C ARG A 156 1.15 -20.37 4.09
N GLY A 157 1.04 -21.19 3.07
CA GLY A 157 -0.13 -21.24 2.20
C GLY A 157 -0.74 -22.64 2.24
N GLN A 158 -2.06 -22.74 2.40
CA GLN A 158 -2.77 -23.99 2.27
C GLN A 158 -3.63 -23.94 1.02
N ILE A 159 -3.40 -24.87 0.09
CA ILE A 159 -4.09 -24.94 -1.19
C ILE A 159 -5.11 -26.07 -1.11
N THR A 160 -6.40 -25.73 -1.07
CA THR A 160 -7.48 -26.73 -1.03
C THR A 160 -7.63 -27.44 -2.37
N ASP A 161 -7.74 -28.76 -2.33
CA ASP A 161 -7.71 -29.70 -3.47
C ASP A 161 -6.70 -29.33 -4.57
N ALA A 162 -5.43 -29.25 -4.17
CA ALA A 162 -4.29 -28.97 -5.03
C ALA A 162 -4.02 -30.10 -6.04
N HIS A 163 -4.20 -31.37 -5.64
CA HIS A 163 -4.06 -32.53 -6.53
C HIS A 163 -4.91 -33.72 -6.04
N LEU A 164 -5.75 -34.31 -6.91
CA LEU A 164 -6.54 -35.52 -6.62
C LEU A 164 -7.36 -35.46 -5.31
N LEU A 165 -7.99 -34.33 -4.99
CA LEU A 165 -8.75 -34.10 -3.74
C LEU A 165 -7.90 -33.97 -2.46
N PHE A 166 -6.58 -33.82 -2.60
CA PHE A 166 -5.69 -33.57 -1.47
C PHE A 166 -5.24 -32.12 -1.43
N ASP A 167 -5.18 -31.62 -0.21
CA ASP A 167 -4.65 -30.30 0.09
C ASP A 167 -3.13 -30.30 0.00
N ALA A 168 -2.57 -29.12 -0.26
CA ALA A 168 -1.13 -28.90 -0.21
C ALA A 168 -0.79 -27.78 0.77
N ASP A 169 0.14 -28.05 1.68
CA ASP A 169 0.70 -27.10 2.62
C ASP A 169 2.05 -26.62 2.11
N VAL A 170 2.15 -25.31 1.87
CA VAL A 170 3.36 -24.66 1.39
C VAL A 170 3.94 -23.82 2.52
N THR A 171 5.18 -24.08 2.93
CA THR A 171 5.88 -23.25 3.91
C THR A 171 7.10 -22.59 3.27
N VAL A 172 7.17 -21.26 3.37
CA VAL A 172 8.26 -20.44 2.83
C VAL A 172 8.92 -19.67 3.97
N PRO A 173 10.12 -20.06 4.41
CA PRO A 173 10.88 -19.30 5.39
C PRO A 173 11.58 -18.09 4.75
N PHE A 174 11.71 -17.02 5.53
CA PHE A 174 12.41 -15.79 5.18
C PHE A 174 13.53 -15.60 6.19
N ARG A 175 14.77 -15.43 5.71
CA ARG A 175 15.95 -15.19 6.56
C ARG A 175 16.82 -14.11 5.97
N GLY A 176 17.07 -13.04 6.71
CA GLY A 176 17.86 -11.89 6.28
C GLY A 176 17.38 -11.28 4.97
N GLY A 177 16.06 -11.16 4.78
CA GLY A 177 15.47 -10.65 3.54
C GLY A 177 15.59 -11.61 2.35
N GLN A 178 15.92 -12.88 2.58
CA GLN A 178 16.10 -13.89 1.55
C GLN A 178 15.13 -15.05 1.69
N ILE A 179 14.64 -15.57 0.57
CA ILE A 179 14.04 -16.89 0.44
C ILE A 179 15.08 -17.83 -0.18
N ASP A 180 15.38 -18.93 0.50
CA ASP A 180 16.10 -20.07 -0.09
C ASP A 180 15.09 -21.17 -0.42
N PHE A 181 14.93 -21.49 -1.70
CA PHE A 181 13.94 -22.50 -2.11
C PHE A 181 14.33 -23.93 -1.73
N ASN A 182 15.55 -24.17 -1.28
CA ASN A 182 15.91 -25.47 -0.69
C ASN A 182 15.22 -25.67 0.68
N ASP A 183 14.86 -24.58 1.36
CA ASP A 183 14.17 -24.61 2.65
C ASP A 183 12.65 -24.43 2.53
N ALA A 184 12.15 -24.17 1.32
CA ALA A 184 10.71 -24.10 1.06
C ALA A 184 10.13 -25.51 0.94
N THR A 185 9.09 -25.80 1.70
CA THR A 185 8.44 -27.11 1.71
C THR A 185 7.07 -27.05 1.05
N VAL A 186 6.73 -28.11 0.31
CA VAL A 186 5.39 -28.35 -0.25
C VAL A 186 4.97 -29.75 0.15
N GLU A 187 4.15 -29.84 1.18
CA GLU A 187 3.64 -31.08 1.73
C GLU A 187 2.26 -31.36 1.12
N HIS A 188 2.05 -32.56 0.59
CA HIS A 188 0.74 -33.03 0.15
C HIS A 188 0.70 -34.56 0.20
N VAL A 189 -0.48 -35.15 0.07
CA VAL A 189 -0.61 -36.61 -0.09
C VAL A 189 -0.19 -36.97 -1.52
N GLY A 190 0.96 -37.61 -1.68
CA GLY A 190 1.54 -37.97 -2.98
C GLY A 190 3.07 -37.86 -2.99
N PRO A 191 3.72 -38.04 -4.15
CA PRO A 191 5.18 -37.93 -4.24
C PRO A 191 5.63 -36.47 -4.10
N ASP A 192 6.73 -36.24 -3.38
CA ASP A 192 7.23 -34.92 -2.97
C ASP A 192 7.20 -33.87 -4.10
N SER A 193 6.46 -32.78 -3.89
CA SER A 193 6.56 -31.57 -4.72
C SER A 193 7.64 -30.64 -4.17
N ARG A 194 8.33 -29.91 -5.05
CA ARG A 194 9.42 -29.00 -4.64
C ARG A 194 9.35 -27.68 -5.39
N MET A 195 9.59 -26.57 -4.70
CA MET A 195 9.60 -25.24 -5.30
C MET A 195 10.99 -24.81 -5.74
N GLY A 196 11.06 -23.88 -6.68
CA GLY A 196 12.32 -23.25 -7.04
C GLY A 196 12.15 -22.05 -7.95
N VAL A 197 13.28 -21.46 -8.30
CA VAL A 197 13.34 -20.34 -9.26
C VAL A 197 14.31 -20.65 -10.39
N SER A 198 13.82 -20.54 -11.61
CA SER A 198 14.60 -20.73 -12.85
C SER A 198 14.58 -19.45 -13.67
N ARG A 199 15.37 -19.40 -14.76
CA ARG A 199 15.38 -18.25 -15.68
C ARG A 199 14.00 -17.95 -16.28
N MET A 200 13.11 -18.94 -16.36
CA MET A 200 11.74 -18.77 -16.85
C MET A 200 10.79 -18.22 -15.79
N GLY A 201 11.07 -18.41 -14.49
CA GLY A 201 10.10 -18.12 -13.45
C GLY A 201 10.24 -18.94 -12.18
N VAL A 202 9.37 -18.63 -11.22
CA VAL A 202 9.12 -19.43 -10.01
C VAL A 202 8.24 -20.63 -10.39
N TYR A 203 8.65 -21.81 -9.97
CA TYR A 203 8.03 -23.07 -10.37
C TYR A 203 7.79 -24.00 -9.18
N VAL A 204 6.93 -24.99 -9.40
CA VAL A 204 6.78 -26.20 -8.58
C VAL A 204 7.09 -27.40 -9.48
N ASP A 205 8.01 -28.24 -9.05
CA ASP A 205 8.25 -29.57 -9.63
C ASP A 205 7.29 -30.54 -8.94
N ALA A 206 6.40 -31.15 -9.72
CA ALA A 206 5.50 -32.21 -9.30
C ALA A 206 5.86 -33.51 -10.05
N PRO A 207 5.34 -34.67 -9.64
CA PRO A 207 5.69 -35.97 -10.23
C PRO A 207 5.35 -36.08 -11.72
N ASN A 208 4.34 -35.33 -12.17
CA ASN A 208 3.89 -35.25 -13.56
C ASN A 208 4.60 -34.16 -14.39
N GLY A 209 5.55 -33.44 -13.79
CA GLY A 209 6.34 -32.41 -14.45
C GLY A 209 6.36 -31.07 -13.72
N ARG A 210 7.00 -30.08 -14.37
CA ARG A 210 7.18 -28.73 -13.84
C ARG A 210 6.01 -27.83 -14.20
N SER A 211 5.46 -27.13 -13.21
CA SER A 211 4.46 -26.08 -13.39
C SER A 211 5.01 -24.73 -12.95
N TYR A 212 4.82 -23.69 -13.75
CA TYR A 212 5.26 -22.33 -13.41
C TYR A 212 4.14 -21.57 -12.68
N LEU A 213 4.46 -21.02 -11.51
CA LEU A 213 3.55 -20.16 -10.74
C LEU A 213 3.61 -18.72 -11.23
N TYR A 214 4.84 -18.23 -11.42
CA TYR A 214 5.12 -16.88 -11.88
C TYR A 214 6.16 -16.97 -13.00
N GLN A 215 5.85 -16.44 -14.17
CA GLN A 215 6.78 -16.38 -15.29
C GLN A 215 7.45 -15.02 -15.36
N PHE A 216 8.76 -14.97 -15.63
CA PHE A 216 9.49 -13.72 -15.74
C PHE A 216 9.37 -13.12 -17.14
N ALA A 217 9.25 -11.81 -17.23
CA ALA A 217 9.22 -11.07 -18.49
C ALA A 217 10.54 -11.21 -19.28
N SER A 218 11.65 -11.04 -18.57
CA SER A 218 13.01 -11.17 -19.08
C SER A 218 13.97 -11.40 -17.91
N ALA A 219 14.92 -12.34 -18.07
CA ALA A 219 16.03 -12.53 -17.15
C ALA A 219 17.29 -11.78 -17.66
N PRO A 220 18.21 -11.34 -16.78
CA PRO A 220 18.23 -11.53 -15.33
C PRO A 220 17.30 -10.59 -14.56
N LEU A 221 16.85 -11.03 -13.38
CA LEU A 221 16.10 -10.23 -12.43
C LEU A 221 16.97 -9.89 -11.23
N ALA A 222 16.86 -8.66 -10.73
CA ALA A 222 17.63 -8.25 -9.56
C ALA A 222 17.23 -9.08 -8.33
N GLY A 223 18.23 -9.45 -7.52
CA GLY A 223 18.02 -10.25 -6.33
C GLY A 223 17.74 -11.74 -6.56
N VAL A 224 17.84 -12.26 -7.79
CA VAL A 224 17.54 -13.67 -8.07
C VAL A 224 18.81 -14.47 -8.35
N VAL A 225 19.04 -15.53 -7.58
CA VAL A 225 20.01 -16.58 -7.91
C VAL A 225 19.22 -17.78 -8.43
N PHE A 226 19.37 -18.09 -9.72
CA PHE A 226 18.62 -19.16 -10.34
C PHE A 226 19.10 -20.55 -9.93
N GLU A 227 18.23 -21.55 -10.06
CA GLU A 227 18.55 -22.95 -9.85
C GLU A 227 19.83 -23.39 -10.58
N HIS A 228 20.59 -24.28 -9.94
CA HIS A 228 21.73 -24.95 -10.55
C HIS A 228 21.42 -26.46 -10.65
N ARG A 229 21.64 -27.03 -11.84
CA ARG A 229 21.45 -28.46 -12.10
C ARG A 229 22.82 -29.12 -12.21
N GLY A 230 23.04 -30.20 -11.46
CA GLY A 230 24.28 -30.97 -11.52
C GLY A 230 24.50 -31.56 -12.92
N ALA A 231 25.72 -31.44 -13.45
CA ALA A 231 26.02 -31.76 -14.85
C ALA A 231 26.34 -33.24 -15.13
N LEU A 232 26.44 -34.13 -14.13
CA LEU A 232 27.15 -35.41 -14.35
C LEU A 232 26.48 -36.71 -13.86
N LEU A 233 25.48 -36.72 -12.97
CA LEU A 233 24.88 -37.98 -12.48
C LEU A 233 23.37 -37.87 -12.13
N GLY A 234 22.53 -37.62 -13.13
CA GLY A 234 21.07 -37.73 -13.05
C GLY A 234 20.30 -36.41 -12.91
N PRO A 235 18.95 -36.42 -13.01
CA PRO A 235 18.08 -35.24 -13.06
C PRO A 235 17.93 -34.48 -11.72
N TRP A 236 18.87 -34.64 -10.80
CA TRP A 236 18.76 -34.12 -9.43
C TRP A 236 19.19 -32.65 -9.38
N VAL A 237 18.23 -31.76 -9.06
CA VAL A 237 18.49 -30.34 -8.80
C VAL A 237 19.22 -30.24 -7.46
N SER A 238 20.47 -29.79 -7.47
CA SER A 238 21.30 -29.63 -6.27
C SER A 238 21.00 -28.34 -5.52
N GLU A 239 20.63 -27.27 -6.24
CA GLU A 239 20.23 -25.98 -5.67
C GLU A 239 19.00 -25.42 -6.39
N ARG A 240 17.95 -25.10 -5.64
CA ARG A 240 16.66 -24.63 -6.19
C ARG A 240 16.56 -23.11 -6.40
N GLY A 241 17.65 -22.41 -6.10
CA GLY A 241 17.78 -20.96 -6.25
C GLY A 241 17.34 -20.18 -5.02
N LYS A 242 17.59 -18.87 -5.05
CA LYS A 242 17.38 -17.92 -3.95
C LYS A 242 16.77 -16.62 -4.47
N LEU A 243 16.00 -15.95 -3.61
CA LEU A 243 15.42 -14.62 -3.88
C LEU A 243 15.75 -13.66 -2.75
N GLN A 244 16.35 -12.52 -3.08
CA GLN A 244 16.49 -11.37 -2.19
C GLN A 244 15.26 -10.48 -2.35
N LEU A 245 14.44 -10.39 -1.29
CA LEU A 245 13.11 -9.79 -1.31
C LEU A 245 13.12 -8.34 -1.76
N GLN A 246 13.97 -7.51 -1.16
CA GLN A 246 14.03 -6.09 -1.49
C GLN A 246 14.32 -5.88 -2.98
N ALA A 247 15.47 -6.39 -3.44
CA ALA A 247 15.91 -6.20 -4.82
C ALA A 247 14.92 -6.80 -5.83
N PHE A 248 14.34 -7.96 -5.51
CA PHE A 248 13.33 -8.59 -6.33
C PHE A 248 12.05 -7.74 -6.39
N ALA A 249 11.47 -7.35 -5.25
CA ALA A 249 10.24 -6.57 -5.19
C ALA A 249 10.37 -5.21 -5.87
N GLU A 250 11.45 -4.47 -5.59
CA GLU A 250 11.73 -3.19 -6.26
C GLU A 250 11.87 -3.37 -7.78
N SER A 251 12.55 -4.45 -8.24
CA SER A 251 12.66 -4.75 -9.67
C SER A 251 11.31 -5.06 -10.31
N MET A 252 10.49 -5.87 -9.65
CA MET A 252 9.14 -6.23 -10.12
C MET A 252 8.23 -5.01 -10.21
N LEU A 253 8.26 -4.14 -9.20
CA LEU A 253 7.47 -2.92 -9.18
C LEU A 253 7.91 -1.95 -10.29
N ARG A 254 9.22 -1.79 -10.52
CA ARG A 254 9.74 -0.98 -11.63
C ARG A 254 9.39 -1.58 -13.01
N GLN A 255 9.40 -2.90 -13.15
CA GLN A 255 9.08 -3.59 -14.41
C GLN A 255 7.60 -3.58 -14.75
N GLY A 256 6.70 -3.71 -13.77
CA GLY A 256 5.25 -3.63 -13.97
C GLY A 256 4.79 -2.31 -14.63
N HIS A 257 5.62 -1.27 -14.59
CA HIS A 257 5.38 0.00 -15.26
C HIS A 257 5.82 0.02 -16.74
N ARG A 258 6.68 -0.90 -17.19
CA ARG A 258 7.45 -0.80 -18.45
C ARG A 258 6.99 -1.70 -19.62
N GLY A 259 5.98 -2.56 -19.47
CA GLY A 259 5.40 -3.28 -20.63
C GLY A 259 4.72 -4.61 -20.28
N PRO A 260 4.15 -5.32 -21.29
CA PRO A 260 3.55 -6.64 -21.10
C PRO A 260 4.66 -7.67 -20.88
N GLY A 261 5.04 -7.84 -19.63
CA GLY A 261 5.98 -8.84 -19.19
C GLY A 261 5.24 -9.95 -18.44
N HIS A 262 5.56 -11.21 -18.73
CA HIS A 262 4.96 -12.37 -18.09
C HIS A 262 4.84 -12.23 -16.54
N GLY A 263 3.80 -12.84 -15.99
CA GLY A 263 3.42 -12.77 -14.57
C GLY A 263 2.79 -14.05 -14.06
N LEU A 264 1.77 -13.96 -13.20
CA LEU A 264 1.04 -15.14 -12.72
C LEU A 264 0.44 -15.92 -13.91
N THR A 265 0.69 -17.22 -13.96
CA THR A 265 0.12 -18.12 -14.99
C THR A 265 -1.39 -18.31 -14.77
N GLN A 266 -2.12 -18.72 -15.81
CA GLN A 266 -3.55 -19.00 -15.67
C GLN A 266 -3.82 -20.05 -14.58
N GLN A 267 -3.00 -21.10 -14.53
CA GLN A 267 -3.08 -22.13 -13.50
C GLN A 267 -2.84 -21.55 -12.10
N ALA A 268 -1.81 -20.71 -11.93
CA ALA A 268 -1.53 -20.06 -10.65
C ALA A 268 -2.70 -19.18 -10.19
N ARG A 269 -3.34 -18.43 -11.10
CA ARG A 269 -4.50 -17.60 -10.79
C ARG A 269 -5.69 -18.41 -10.26
N LEU A 270 -5.93 -19.59 -10.84
CA LEU A 270 -6.96 -20.50 -10.35
C LEU A 270 -6.63 -21.01 -8.93
N LEU A 271 -5.36 -21.34 -8.67
CA LEU A 271 -4.92 -21.78 -7.34
C LEU A 271 -5.12 -20.69 -6.28
N LEU A 272 -4.83 -19.42 -6.57
CA LEU A 272 -5.00 -18.32 -5.60
C LEU A 272 -6.41 -18.23 -5.01
N SER A 273 -7.45 -18.57 -5.79
CA SER A 273 -8.83 -18.57 -5.29
C SER A 273 -9.11 -19.64 -4.23
N ARG A 274 -8.23 -20.64 -4.12
CA ARG A 274 -8.32 -21.80 -3.22
C ARG A 274 -7.13 -21.87 -2.26
N THR A 275 -6.28 -20.84 -2.26
CA THR A 275 -5.13 -20.75 -1.37
C THR A 275 -5.48 -19.85 -0.19
N SER A 276 -5.56 -20.41 1.00
CA SER A 276 -5.47 -19.60 2.23
C SER A 276 -4.00 -19.29 2.50
N LEU A 277 -3.74 -18.16 3.16
CA LEU A 277 -2.40 -17.69 3.47
C LEU A 277 -2.37 -17.18 4.90
N SER A 278 -1.33 -17.57 5.64
CA SER A 278 -1.05 -17.08 6.98
C SER A 278 0.44 -16.92 7.16
N GLY A 279 0.89 -15.94 7.91
CA GLY A 279 2.32 -15.80 8.18
C GLY A 279 2.63 -14.66 9.10
N GLU A 280 3.79 -14.74 9.73
CA GLU A 280 4.36 -13.65 10.52
C GLU A 280 5.72 -13.31 9.95
N LEU A 281 5.93 -12.02 9.70
CA LEU A 281 7.19 -11.46 9.25
C LEU A 281 7.64 -10.37 10.21
N ARG A 282 8.94 -10.26 10.41
CA ARG A 282 9.59 -9.15 11.09
C ARG A 282 10.38 -8.38 10.05
N LEU A 283 9.90 -7.21 9.68
CA LEU A 283 10.61 -6.32 8.76
C LEU A 283 11.71 -5.55 9.50
N GLY A 284 12.74 -5.17 8.75
CA GLY A 284 13.80 -4.28 9.21
C GLY A 284 13.37 -2.81 9.22
N GLU A 285 14.37 -1.96 9.35
CA GLU A 285 14.24 -0.50 9.30
C GLU A 285 14.66 0.05 7.94
N GLY A 286 14.47 1.36 7.75
CA GLY A 286 15.00 2.09 6.61
C GLY A 286 13.93 2.73 5.75
N LEU A 287 14.36 3.27 4.61
CA LEU A 287 13.52 4.02 3.69
C LEU A 287 12.50 3.11 3.00
N VAL A 288 11.23 3.49 3.14
CA VAL A 288 10.13 3.06 2.29
C VAL A 288 9.75 4.23 1.40
N ALA A 289 9.96 4.08 0.10
CA ALA A 289 9.55 5.05 -0.89
C ALA A 289 8.76 4.35 -1.99
N VAL A 290 7.63 4.96 -2.33
CA VAL A 290 6.74 4.60 -3.43
C VAL A 290 6.36 5.90 -4.15
N PRO A 291 5.85 5.84 -5.40
CA PRO A 291 5.44 7.06 -6.10
C PRO A 291 4.44 7.89 -5.27
N GLY A 292 4.85 9.10 -4.90
CA GLY A 292 4.03 10.03 -4.12
C GLY A 292 4.05 9.84 -2.61
N LEU A 293 4.81 8.89 -2.05
CA LEU A 293 4.95 8.68 -0.61
C LEU A 293 6.35 8.17 -0.25
N GLN A 294 6.97 8.79 0.74
CA GLN A 294 8.20 8.31 1.36
C GLN A 294 8.12 8.43 2.88
N MET A 295 8.77 7.50 3.58
CA MET A 295 8.96 7.53 5.03
C MET A 295 10.12 6.62 5.43
N HIS A 296 10.74 6.89 6.58
CA HIS A 296 11.71 5.97 7.17
C HIS A 296 11.05 5.19 8.29
N LEU A 297 11.10 3.85 8.21
CA LEU A 297 10.69 2.98 9.30
C LEU A 297 11.82 2.85 10.32
N GLU A 298 11.48 2.89 11.62
CA GLU A 298 12.43 2.79 12.74
C GLU A 298 12.23 1.47 13.52
N GLY A 299 13.29 0.68 13.66
CA GLY A 299 13.26 -0.56 14.43
C GLY A 299 12.73 -1.78 13.65
N ARG A 300 12.15 -2.74 14.36
CA ARG A 300 11.66 -4.00 13.80
C ARG A 300 10.14 -4.03 13.84
N HIS A 301 9.51 -4.26 12.70
CA HIS A 301 8.05 -4.26 12.58
C HIS A 301 7.54 -5.69 12.41
N ALA A 302 6.81 -6.18 13.40
CA ALA A 302 6.08 -7.44 13.28
C ALA A 302 4.83 -7.24 12.42
N ILE A 303 4.68 -8.07 11.40
CA ILE A 303 3.58 -8.06 10.44
C ILE A 303 2.92 -9.43 10.42
N GLY A 304 1.63 -9.46 10.69
CA GLY A 304 0.76 -10.61 10.42
C GLY A 304 0.20 -10.51 8.99
N LEU A 305 0.26 -11.60 8.26
CA LEU A 305 -0.34 -11.76 6.93
C LEU A 305 -1.44 -12.80 7.04
N HIS A 306 -2.65 -12.46 6.62
CA HIS A 306 -3.80 -13.37 6.69
C HIS A 306 -4.66 -13.25 5.44
N SER A 307 -5.07 -14.40 4.91
CA SER A 307 -6.05 -14.50 3.85
C SER A 307 -6.75 -15.86 3.91
N HIS A 308 -8.07 -15.85 3.83
CA HIS A 308 -8.84 -17.09 3.67
C HIS A 308 -8.78 -17.61 2.22
N SER A 309 -8.59 -16.69 1.28
CA SER A 309 -8.45 -16.96 -0.16
C SER A 309 -7.70 -15.79 -0.78
N VAL A 310 -6.45 -16.01 -1.20
CA VAL A 310 -5.57 -14.94 -1.72
C VAL A 310 -6.19 -14.29 -2.97
N GLY A 311 -6.99 -15.03 -3.73
CA GLY A 311 -7.76 -14.51 -4.86
C GLY A 311 -8.94 -13.61 -4.49
N ARG A 312 -9.31 -13.54 -3.20
CA ARG A 312 -10.43 -12.74 -2.68
C ARG A 312 -10.00 -11.58 -1.79
N GLY A 313 -8.84 -11.67 -1.17
CA GLY A 313 -8.28 -10.56 -0.42
C GLY A 313 -7.03 -10.92 0.36
N LEU A 314 -6.41 -9.91 0.95
CA LEU A 314 -5.25 -10.04 1.82
C LEU A 314 -5.37 -9.02 2.94
N LYS A 315 -5.19 -9.49 4.17
CA LYS A 315 -5.10 -8.69 5.38
C LYS A 315 -3.65 -8.64 5.85
N VAL A 316 -3.19 -7.45 6.18
CA VAL A 316 -1.87 -7.15 6.72
C VAL A 316 -2.07 -6.42 8.03
N GLU A 317 -1.54 -6.98 9.12
CA GLU A 317 -1.65 -6.40 10.45
C GLU A 317 -0.26 -6.00 10.94
N MET A 318 -0.10 -4.80 11.45
CA MET A 318 1.14 -4.32 12.05
C MET A 318 0.82 -3.74 13.44
N ALA A 319 1.20 -4.49 14.47
CA ALA A 319 0.89 -4.15 15.85
C ALA A 319 1.59 -2.85 16.32
N SER A 320 2.74 -2.54 15.73
CA SER A 320 3.52 -1.34 16.05
C SER A 320 4.29 -0.84 14.82
N LEU A 321 3.81 0.26 14.26
CA LEU A 321 4.49 1.11 13.31
C LEU A 321 5.26 2.17 14.10
N ALA A 322 6.51 2.39 13.73
CA ALA A 322 7.30 3.55 14.13
C ALA A 322 7.96 4.10 12.87
N ALA A 323 7.67 5.35 12.53
CA ALA A 323 8.14 5.97 11.30
C ALA A 323 8.59 7.42 11.55
N ARG A 324 9.50 7.91 10.70
CA ARG A 324 9.96 9.30 10.69
C ARG A 324 10.07 9.86 9.28
N ASP A 325 10.20 11.18 9.20
CA ASP A 325 10.49 11.95 7.98
C ASP A 325 9.56 11.58 6.83
N ALA A 326 8.26 11.48 7.11
CA ALA A 326 7.30 11.16 6.07
C ALA A 326 6.98 12.38 5.22
N ALA A 327 6.88 12.13 3.92
CA ALA A 327 6.40 13.09 2.95
C ALA A 327 5.51 12.36 1.94
N ALA A 328 4.33 12.91 1.68
CA ALA A 328 3.38 12.41 0.72
C ALA A 328 2.86 13.56 -0.15
N ALA A 329 2.55 13.27 -1.41
CA ALA A 329 1.92 14.19 -2.32
C ALA A 329 0.62 13.57 -2.85
N TRP A 330 -0.50 14.26 -2.67
CA TRP A 330 -1.82 13.77 -3.07
C TRP A 330 -2.69 14.92 -3.56
N GLN A 331 -3.22 14.83 -4.80
CA GLN A 331 -4.17 15.80 -5.38
C GLN A 331 -3.80 17.29 -5.15
N GLY A 332 -2.52 17.65 -5.31
CA GLY A 332 -2.06 19.03 -5.10
C GLY A 332 -1.80 19.40 -3.64
N ALA A 333 -2.04 18.51 -2.69
CA ALA A 333 -1.59 18.63 -1.32
C ALA A 333 -0.22 17.97 -1.13
N GLN A 334 0.65 18.60 -0.33
CA GLN A 334 1.85 18.00 0.23
C GLN A 334 1.62 17.78 1.72
N MET A 335 1.80 16.56 2.18
CA MET A 335 1.60 16.16 3.57
C MET A 335 2.89 15.58 4.13
N GLY A 336 3.08 15.68 5.43
CA GLY A 336 4.22 15.05 6.08
C GLY A 336 4.12 15.05 7.59
N PHE A 337 5.05 14.32 8.20
CA PHE A 337 5.26 14.32 9.64
C PHE A 337 6.74 14.08 9.95
N ASP A 338 7.16 14.45 11.16
CA ASP A 338 8.51 14.20 11.64
C ASP A 338 8.61 12.82 12.26
N ARG A 339 7.61 12.43 13.06
CA ARG A 339 7.55 11.10 13.68
C ARG A 339 6.12 10.62 13.83
N ALA A 340 5.91 9.33 13.68
CA ALA A 340 4.62 8.68 13.91
C ALA A 340 4.79 7.34 14.61
N THR A 341 3.87 7.00 15.51
CA THR A 341 3.66 5.64 16.00
C THR A 341 2.20 5.26 15.83
N ALA A 342 1.92 4.04 15.41
CA ALA A 342 0.55 3.60 15.19
C ALA A 342 0.40 2.08 15.23
N LYS A 343 -0.81 1.61 15.53
CA LYS A 343 -1.23 0.24 15.21
C LYS A 343 -2.04 0.28 13.91
N LEU A 344 -1.60 -0.49 12.92
CA LEU A 344 -2.06 -0.38 11.54
C LEU A 344 -2.61 -1.72 11.06
N GLU A 345 -3.72 -1.69 10.35
CA GLU A 345 -4.28 -2.81 9.63
C GLU A 345 -4.61 -2.37 8.20
N ILE A 346 -4.19 -3.16 7.22
CA ILE A 346 -4.50 -2.93 5.80
C ILE A 346 -5.21 -4.16 5.28
N GLU A 347 -6.34 -3.96 4.66
CA GLU A 347 -7.08 -5.01 3.97
C GLU A 347 -7.27 -4.64 2.50
N ILE A 348 -6.94 -5.55 1.60
CA ILE A 348 -7.27 -5.46 0.17
C ILE A 348 -8.31 -6.55 -0.12
N LEU A 349 -9.42 -6.15 -0.73
CA LEU A 349 -10.55 -7.03 -1.01
C LEU A 349 -10.91 -7.00 -2.48
N VAL A 350 -11.30 -8.17 -3.01
CA VAL A 350 -11.77 -8.33 -4.39
C VAL A 350 -13.28 -8.51 -4.38
N GLU A 351 -13.99 -7.45 -4.78
CA GLU A 351 -15.45 -7.40 -4.87
C GLU A 351 -15.87 -7.47 -6.34
N GLY A 352 -15.99 -8.69 -6.87
CA GLY A 352 -16.28 -8.93 -8.29
C GLY A 352 -15.17 -8.36 -9.21
N PRO A 353 -15.49 -7.45 -10.15
CA PRO A 353 -14.50 -6.80 -11.00
C PRO A 353 -13.82 -5.59 -10.33
N ALA A 354 -14.21 -5.20 -9.12
CA ALA A 354 -13.58 -4.12 -8.37
C ALA A 354 -12.55 -4.67 -7.38
N MET A 355 -11.69 -3.78 -6.89
CA MET A 355 -10.93 -4.01 -5.66
C MET A 355 -11.16 -2.83 -4.74
N ARG A 356 -11.16 -3.11 -3.44
CA ARG A 356 -11.33 -2.13 -2.38
C ARG A 356 -10.16 -2.26 -1.42
N PHE A 357 -9.74 -1.14 -0.84
CA PHE A 357 -8.82 -1.17 0.28
C PHE A 357 -9.50 -0.61 1.53
N VAL A 358 -9.05 -1.09 2.68
CA VAL A 358 -9.30 -0.52 4.00
C VAL A 358 -7.95 -0.34 4.66
N LEU A 359 -7.71 0.86 5.16
CA LEU A 359 -6.62 1.20 6.05
C LEU A 359 -7.27 1.57 7.38
N ASP A 360 -7.05 0.75 8.40
CA ASP A 360 -7.51 0.99 9.76
C ASP A 360 -6.30 1.32 10.65
N VAL A 361 -6.45 2.34 11.46
CA VAL A 361 -5.49 2.76 12.45
C VAL A 361 -6.22 2.89 13.78
N GLU A 362 -6.06 1.85 14.61
CA GLU A 362 -6.77 1.74 15.89
C GLU A 362 -6.41 2.90 16.81
N ASN A 363 -5.12 3.20 16.91
CA ASN A 363 -4.58 4.30 17.68
C ASN A 363 -3.19 4.69 17.19
N GLY A 364 -2.84 5.96 17.37
CA GLY A 364 -1.49 6.42 17.10
C GLY A 364 -1.24 7.86 17.51
N THR A 365 0.04 8.22 17.42
CA THR A 365 0.53 9.56 17.68
C THR A 365 1.39 10.02 16.52
N VAL A 366 1.30 11.29 16.18
CA VAL A 366 2.10 11.95 15.14
C VAL A 366 2.67 13.24 15.72
N ALA A 367 3.92 13.54 15.38
CA ALA A 367 4.59 14.79 15.71
C ALA A 367 5.02 15.52 14.43
N GLY A 368 4.97 16.85 14.46
CA GLY A 368 5.36 17.71 13.33
C GLY A 368 4.48 17.51 12.09
N LEU A 369 3.17 17.33 12.29
CA LEU A 369 2.23 17.19 11.19
C LEU A 369 2.23 18.46 10.34
N ARG A 370 2.33 18.31 9.03
CA ARG A 370 2.31 19.41 8.07
C ARG A 370 1.48 19.01 6.86
N MET A 371 0.65 19.94 6.40
CA MET A 371 -0.12 19.82 5.18
C MET A 371 -0.11 21.18 4.48
N ASP A 372 0.43 21.23 3.26
CA ASP A 372 0.41 22.40 2.39
C ASP A 372 -0.49 22.09 1.20
N LEU A 373 -1.49 22.93 0.96
CA LEU A 373 -2.39 22.85 -0.16
C LEU A 373 -1.88 23.77 -1.27
N GLN A 374 -1.56 23.21 -2.44
CA GLN A 374 -1.27 24.07 -3.60
C GLN A 374 -2.56 24.79 -4.03
N PRO A 375 -2.48 26.09 -4.35
CA PRO A 375 -3.60 26.78 -4.97
C PRO A 375 -3.94 26.07 -6.27
N GLY A 376 -5.17 25.59 -6.39
CA GLY A 376 -5.66 24.93 -7.59
C GLY A 376 -5.34 25.80 -8.80
N ARG A 377 -4.65 25.23 -9.79
CA ARG A 377 -4.52 25.87 -11.10
C ARG A 377 -5.96 26.11 -11.58
N PRO A 378 -6.39 27.34 -11.87
CA PRO A 378 -7.72 27.55 -12.41
C PRO A 378 -7.83 26.71 -13.69
N ASP A 379 -8.89 25.90 -13.78
CA ASP A 379 -9.25 25.26 -15.03
C ASP A 379 -9.29 26.35 -16.09
N GLY A 380 -8.32 26.29 -17.00
CA GLY A 380 -8.27 27.14 -18.17
C GLY A 380 -9.36 26.70 -19.13
N SER A 381 -10.62 26.98 -18.79
CA SER A 381 -11.77 26.84 -19.66
C SER A 381 -12.53 28.16 -19.71
N GLU A 382 -11.85 29.21 -20.16
CA GLU A 382 -12.49 30.35 -20.82
C GLU A 382 -11.57 30.87 -21.94
N GLY A 383 -12.08 30.87 -23.17
CA GLY A 383 -11.65 31.77 -24.23
C GLY A 383 -10.78 31.18 -25.34
N GLY A 384 -11.41 30.74 -26.42
CA GLY A 384 -10.80 30.40 -27.71
C GLY A 384 -11.79 29.77 -28.67
#